data_AF-A0A941XN85-F1
#
_entry.id   AF-A0A941XN85-F1
#
_cell.length_a   1.000
_cell.length_b   1.000
_cell.length_c   1.000
_cell.angle_alpha   90.00
_cell.angle_beta   90.00
_cell.angle_gamma   90.00
#
_symmetry.space_group_name_H-M   'P 1'
#
loop_
_entity.id
_entity.type
_entity.pdbx_description
1 polymer ?
#
loop_
_entity_poly.entity_id
_entity_poly.type
_entity_poly.pdbx_seq_one_letter_code
_entity_poly.pdbx_strand_id
1 'polypeptide(L)'
;MRLWHLFRKKRRIIFLILLLSLFLSITQSYFDDNVKAYVKTKAMQIYEDNVTEVIKSSILENMSDNLMRLKYNDEGKVAYAYLDSYEALSIKAEASSLLSELNPKIESDINYLSVPVGYFFTKKFIFTDGLRVPIKLNIYQAFDSEIVTNVADYGINNQLYEISLQIKMNIYVQIPFQEQLINYEDNILLSSVIINNDIPNYYFYAS
;
A
#
# COMPACT_ATOMS: atom_id res chain seq x y z
N MET A 1 6.62 68.85 -0.78
CA MET A 1 5.96 67.71 -1.48
C MET A 1 6.91 66.60 -1.95
N ARG A 2 8.13 66.85 -2.47
CA ARG A 2 9.04 65.80 -3.00
C ARG A 2 9.47 64.71 -2.00
N LEU A 3 9.73 65.07 -0.74
CA LEU A 3 10.16 64.13 0.32
C LEU A 3 9.09 63.06 0.67
N TRP A 4 7.81 63.42 0.62
CA TRP A 4 6.70 62.51 0.95
C TRP A 4 6.52 61.42 -0.11
N HIS A 5 6.70 61.74 -1.41
CA HIS A 5 6.67 60.77 -2.49
C HIS A 5 7.85 59.78 -2.44
N LEU A 6 9.03 60.24 -2.02
CA LEU A 6 10.20 59.37 -1.82
C LEU A 6 10.00 58.39 -0.65
N PHE A 7 9.43 58.85 0.47
CA PHE A 7 9.06 57.98 1.59
C PHE A 7 8.01 56.93 1.21
N ARG A 8 6.98 57.32 0.44
CA ARG A 8 5.94 56.38 -0.04
C ARG A 8 6.49 55.37 -1.04
N LYS A 9 7.42 55.76 -1.91
CA LYS A 9 8.14 54.84 -2.83
C LYS A 9 9.02 53.84 -2.05
N LYS A 10 9.78 54.29 -1.05
CA LYS A 10 10.61 53.39 -0.21
C LYS A 10 9.77 52.36 0.55
N ARG A 11 8.64 52.77 1.16
CA ARG A 11 7.71 51.86 1.84
C ARG A 11 7.09 50.82 0.90
N ARG A 12 6.73 51.23 -0.33
CA ARG A 12 6.24 50.29 -1.36
C ARG A 12 7.30 49.27 -1.76
N ILE A 13 8.56 49.68 -1.93
CA ILE A 13 9.65 48.77 -2.26
C ILE A 13 9.87 47.76 -1.12
N ILE A 14 9.90 48.21 0.14
CA ILE A 14 10.03 47.31 1.31
C ILE A 14 8.86 46.32 1.36
N PHE A 15 7.63 46.79 1.15
CA PHE A 15 6.45 45.93 1.10
C PHE A 15 6.54 44.88 -0.01
N LEU A 16 6.99 45.26 -1.21
CA LEU A 16 7.20 44.34 -2.32
C LEU A 16 8.29 43.31 -2.02
N ILE A 17 9.38 43.72 -1.36
CA ILE A 17 10.44 42.81 -0.91
C ILE A 17 9.91 41.81 0.12
N LEU A 18 9.12 42.27 1.09
CA LEU A 18 8.49 41.38 2.07
C LEU A 18 7.53 40.38 1.42
N LEU A 19 6.72 40.84 0.46
CA LEU A 19 5.81 39.97 -0.29
C LEU A 19 6.59 38.93 -1.10
N LEU A 20 7.67 39.34 -1.76
CA LEU A 20 8.54 38.43 -2.51
C LEU A 20 9.23 37.42 -1.57
N SER A 21 9.73 37.87 -0.41
CA SER A 21 10.32 36.99 0.61
C SER A 21 9.31 35.97 1.14
N LEU A 22 8.06 36.41 1.37
CA LEU A 22 6.98 35.53 1.81
C LEU A 22 6.64 34.50 0.72
N PHE A 23 6.55 34.95 -0.54
CA PHE A 23 6.32 34.07 -1.68
C PHE A 23 7.42 33.00 -1.79
N LEU A 24 8.70 33.41 -1.71
CA LEU A 24 9.83 32.49 -1.72
C LEU A 24 9.78 31.50 -0.55
N SER A 25 9.44 31.95 0.66
CA SER A 25 9.32 31.07 1.82
C SER A 25 8.23 30.00 1.65
N ILE A 26 7.07 30.36 1.09
CA ILE A 26 5.97 29.42 0.82
C ILE A 26 6.40 28.41 -0.26
N THR A 27 7.09 28.87 -1.30
CA THR A 27 7.58 27.97 -2.36
C THR A 27 8.57 26.95 -1.83
N GLN A 28 9.53 27.36 -0.99
CA GLN A 28 10.50 26.42 -0.40
C GLN A 28 9.82 25.37 0.48
N SER A 29 8.90 25.83 1.32
CA SER A 29 8.09 25.01 2.20
C SER A 29 7.26 23.94 1.45
N TYR A 30 6.77 24.22 0.24
CA TYR A 30 6.09 23.22 -0.59
C TYR A 30 6.98 22.02 -0.94
N PHE A 31 8.30 22.23 -1.08
CA PHE A 31 9.29 21.19 -1.38
C PHE A 31 9.84 20.48 -0.14
N ASP A 32 9.41 20.87 1.07
CA ASP A 32 9.83 20.25 2.31
C ASP A 32 9.28 18.82 2.46
N ASP A 33 10.02 18.02 3.23
CA ASP A 33 9.68 16.63 3.52
C ASP A 33 8.35 16.45 4.26
N ASN A 34 7.84 17.51 4.92
CA ASN A 34 6.58 17.45 5.65
C ASN A 34 5.37 17.32 4.71
N VAL A 35 5.29 18.18 3.68
CA VAL A 35 4.23 18.12 2.66
C VAL A 35 4.32 16.79 1.93
N LYS A 36 5.53 16.42 1.53
CA LYS A 36 5.85 15.13 0.92
C LYS A 36 5.36 13.94 1.76
N ALA A 37 5.67 13.91 3.06
CA ALA A 37 5.27 12.83 3.95
C ALA A 37 3.75 12.76 4.12
N TYR A 38 3.07 13.92 4.20
CA TYR A 38 1.61 13.96 4.30
C TYR A 38 0.94 13.42 3.03
N VAL A 39 1.38 13.88 1.86
CA VAL A 39 0.87 13.42 0.57
C VAL A 39 1.08 11.91 0.44
N LYS A 40 2.29 11.42 0.70
CA LYS A 40 2.62 9.99 0.70
C LYS A 40 1.71 9.18 1.62
N THR A 41 1.54 9.63 2.87
CA THR A 41 0.74 8.91 3.87
C THR A 41 -0.72 8.86 3.45
N LYS A 42 -1.27 9.98 2.95
CA LYS A 42 -2.68 10.03 2.55
C LYS A 42 -2.96 9.23 1.29
N ALA A 43 -2.05 9.27 0.30
CA ALA A 43 -2.15 8.42 -0.87
C ALA A 43 -2.11 6.93 -0.48
N MET A 44 -1.15 6.53 0.36
CA MET A 44 -1.04 5.16 0.85
C MET A 44 -2.33 4.67 1.52
N GLN A 45 -2.90 5.49 2.43
CA GLN A 45 -4.16 5.14 3.11
C GLN A 45 -5.31 4.89 2.12
N ILE A 46 -5.48 5.77 1.13
CA ILE A 46 -6.57 5.60 0.15
C ILE A 46 -6.35 4.33 -0.68
N TYR A 47 -5.10 4.01 -1.04
CA TYR A 47 -4.79 2.75 -1.73
C TYR A 47 -5.06 1.52 -0.89
N GLU A 48 -4.56 1.48 0.34
CA GLU A 48 -4.77 0.40 1.29
C GLU A 48 -6.26 0.08 1.45
N ASP A 49 -7.07 1.10 1.68
CA ASP A 49 -8.52 0.96 1.86
C ASP A 49 -9.18 0.36 0.61
N ASN A 50 -8.85 0.89 -0.58
CA ASN A 50 -9.45 0.43 -1.84
C ASN A 50 -9.00 -0.98 -2.23
N VAL A 51 -7.70 -1.29 -2.11
CA VAL A 51 -7.17 -2.63 -2.40
C VAL A 51 -7.80 -3.66 -1.47
N THR A 52 -7.85 -3.37 -0.17
CA THR A 52 -8.44 -4.26 0.83
C THR A 52 -9.92 -4.50 0.55
N GLU A 53 -10.69 -3.46 0.21
CA GLU A 53 -12.11 -3.59 -0.11
C GLU A 53 -12.35 -4.49 -1.33
N VAL A 54 -11.59 -4.28 -2.40
CA VAL A 54 -11.71 -5.04 -3.65
C VAL A 54 -11.35 -6.52 -3.47
N ILE A 55 -10.23 -6.78 -2.79
CA ILE A 55 -9.77 -8.15 -2.52
C ILE A 55 -10.74 -8.89 -1.60
N LYS A 56 -11.20 -8.24 -0.52
CA LYS A 56 -12.09 -8.88 0.44
C LYS A 56 -13.43 -9.28 -0.19
N SER A 57 -14.06 -8.36 -0.91
CA SER A 57 -15.39 -8.57 -1.50
C SER A 57 -15.39 -9.59 -2.64
N SER A 58 -14.27 -9.75 -3.35
CA SER A 58 -14.23 -10.56 -4.57
C SER A 58 -13.57 -11.92 -4.35
N ILE A 59 -12.48 -11.97 -3.58
CA ILE A 59 -11.69 -13.19 -3.38
C ILE A 59 -12.14 -13.89 -2.09
N LEU A 60 -12.11 -13.21 -0.95
CA LEU A 60 -12.35 -13.89 0.34
C LEU A 60 -13.80 -14.36 0.52
N GLU A 61 -14.79 -13.65 -0.03
CA GLU A 61 -16.20 -14.02 0.11
C GLU A 61 -16.65 -15.14 -0.84
N ASN A 62 -15.90 -15.42 -1.91
CA ASN A 62 -16.27 -16.38 -2.96
C ASN A 62 -15.39 -17.65 -3.00
N MET A 63 -14.40 -17.78 -2.10
CA MET A 63 -13.46 -18.90 -2.13
C MET A 63 -14.07 -20.22 -1.65
N SER A 64 -13.66 -21.32 -2.30
CA SER A 64 -14.00 -22.69 -1.88
C SER A 64 -13.16 -23.13 -0.67
N ASP A 65 -13.67 -24.11 0.08
CA ASP A 65 -13.21 -24.48 1.43
C ASP A 65 -11.73 -24.95 1.57
N ASN A 66 -10.92 -25.06 0.50
CA ASN A 66 -9.46 -25.15 0.61
C ASN A 66 -8.76 -25.21 -0.75
N LEU A 67 -7.70 -24.41 -0.93
CA LEU A 67 -6.81 -24.47 -2.10
C LEU A 67 -5.87 -25.68 -2.10
N MET A 68 -5.62 -26.26 -0.93
CA MET A 68 -4.79 -27.45 -0.82
C MET A 68 -5.63 -28.71 -0.81
N ARG A 69 -5.28 -29.65 -1.69
CA ARG A 69 -5.93 -30.95 -1.82
C ARG A 69 -5.05 -32.02 -1.18
N LEU A 70 -5.66 -32.86 -0.34
CA LEU A 70 -4.98 -33.99 0.31
C LEU A 70 -5.29 -35.28 -0.44
N LYS A 71 -4.27 -36.08 -0.73
CA LYS A 71 -4.43 -37.45 -1.23
C LYS A 71 -4.08 -38.42 -0.11
N TYR A 72 -4.95 -39.41 0.07
CA TYR A 72 -4.78 -40.45 1.07
C TYR A 72 -4.27 -41.73 0.42
N ASN A 73 -3.46 -42.49 1.15
CA ASN A 73 -3.08 -43.85 0.77
C ASN A 73 -4.22 -44.85 1.09
N ASP A 74 -4.02 -46.13 0.74
CA ASP A 74 -4.99 -47.20 0.97
C ASP A 74 -5.30 -47.44 2.47
N GLU A 75 -4.45 -46.94 3.37
CA GLU A 75 -4.60 -47.01 4.83
C GLU A 75 -5.39 -45.82 5.41
N GLY A 76 -5.81 -44.87 4.57
CA GLY A 76 -6.51 -43.66 4.99
C GLY A 76 -5.61 -42.57 5.59
N LYS A 77 -4.29 -42.67 5.45
CA LYS A 77 -3.30 -41.65 5.88
C LYS A 77 -2.97 -40.70 4.73
N VAL A 78 -2.65 -39.45 5.04
CA VAL A 78 -2.23 -38.46 4.04
C VAL A 78 -0.92 -38.93 3.39
N ALA A 79 -0.95 -39.18 2.08
CA ALA A 79 0.21 -39.57 1.30
C ALA A 79 1.00 -38.34 0.82
N TYR A 80 0.29 -37.35 0.28
CA TYR A 80 0.85 -36.06 -0.12
C TYR A 80 -0.26 -35.00 -0.22
N ALA A 81 0.15 -33.75 -0.10
CA ALA A 81 -0.67 -32.58 -0.35
C ALA A 81 -0.20 -31.87 -1.62
N TYR A 82 -1.12 -31.30 -2.37
CA TYR A 82 -0.79 -30.49 -3.53
C TYR A 82 -1.73 -29.29 -3.65
N LEU A 83 -1.21 -28.21 -4.20
CA LEU A 83 -1.96 -27.02 -4.52
C LEU A 83 -2.84 -27.27 -5.75
N ASP A 84 -4.12 -26.94 -5.66
CA ASP A 84 -4.97 -26.84 -6.85
C ASP A 84 -4.50 -25.65 -7.71
N SER A 85 -3.65 -25.96 -8.68
CA SER A 85 -2.97 -24.93 -9.48
C SER A 85 -3.95 -24.17 -10.37
N TYR A 86 -5.06 -24.79 -10.79
CA TYR A 86 -6.07 -24.11 -11.60
C TYR A 86 -6.81 -23.07 -10.76
N GLU A 87 -7.26 -23.45 -9.57
CA GLU A 87 -7.94 -22.55 -8.64
C GLU A 87 -7.01 -21.40 -8.21
N ALA A 88 -5.75 -21.71 -7.88
CA ALA A 88 -4.73 -20.71 -7.53
C ALA A 88 -4.46 -19.72 -8.68
N LEU A 89 -4.32 -20.20 -9.93
CA LEU A 89 -4.14 -19.34 -11.09
C LEU A 89 -5.38 -18.49 -11.39
N SER A 90 -6.58 -19.04 -11.17
CA SER A 90 -7.83 -18.30 -11.31
C SER A 90 -7.89 -17.13 -10.34
N ILE A 91 -7.56 -17.35 -9.06
CA ILE A 91 -7.50 -16.31 -8.04
C ILE A 91 -6.46 -15.24 -8.40
N LYS A 92 -5.26 -15.65 -8.83
CA LYS A 92 -4.23 -14.70 -9.28
C LYS A 92 -4.73 -13.84 -10.45
N ALA A 93 -5.37 -14.46 -11.44
CA ALA A 93 -5.89 -13.75 -12.61
C ALA A 93 -7.01 -12.77 -12.23
N GLU A 94 -7.92 -13.19 -11.37
CA GLU A 94 -9.01 -12.34 -10.86
C GLU A 94 -8.47 -11.17 -10.04
N ALA A 95 -7.58 -11.42 -9.07
CA ALA A 95 -6.89 -10.38 -8.30
C ALA A 95 -6.22 -9.36 -9.23
N SER A 96 -5.52 -9.85 -10.26
CA SER A 96 -4.84 -9.00 -11.22
C SER A 96 -5.83 -8.17 -12.05
N SER A 97 -6.95 -8.74 -12.49
CA SER A 97 -7.99 -8.02 -13.21
C SER A 97 -8.59 -6.90 -12.35
N LEU A 98 -8.95 -7.22 -11.11
CA LEU A 98 -9.55 -6.28 -10.17
C LEU A 98 -8.61 -5.12 -9.81
N LEU A 99 -7.33 -5.42 -9.54
CA LEU A 99 -6.31 -4.41 -9.28
C LEU A 99 -6.07 -3.52 -10.52
N SER A 100 -6.18 -4.07 -11.73
CA SER A 100 -6.10 -3.31 -12.97
C SER A 100 -7.28 -2.36 -13.15
N GLU A 101 -8.49 -2.78 -12.80
CA GLU A 101 -9.70 -1.94 -12.87
C GLU A 101 -9.74 -0.86 -11.79
N LEU A 102 -9.10 -1.12 -10.64
CA LEU A 102 -8.98 -0.14 -9.57
C LEU A 102 -8.15 1.08 -9.98
N ASN A 103 -7.20 0.90 -10.91
CA ASN A 103 -6.30 1.95 -11.37
C ASN A 103 -7.01 3.21 -11.91
N PRO A 104 -7.85 3.13 -12.96
CA PRO A 104 -8.55 4.31 -13.47
C PRO A 104 -9.53 4.90 -12.44
N LYS A 105 -10.09 4.09 -11.54
CA LYS A 105 -11.04 4.55 -10.51
C LYS A 105 -10.35 5.42 -9.46
N ILE A 106 -9.20 4.97 -8.95
CA ILE A 106 -8.39 5.76 -8.01
C ILE A 106 -7.86 7.02 -8.69
N GLU A 107 -7.40 6.91 -9.94
CA GLU A 107 -6.93 8.07 -10.71
C GLU A 107 -8.05 9.12 -10.89
N SER A 108 -9.29 8.69 -11.14
CA SER A 108 -10.44 9.60 -11.28
C SER A 108 -10.92 10.18 -9.95
N ASP A 109 -10.87 9.41 -8.87
CA ASP A 109 -11.43 9.80 -7.58
C ASP A 109 -10.49 10.75 -6.81
N ILE A 110 -9.17 10.61 -6.99
CA ILE A 110 -8.17 11.39 -6.26
C ILE A 110 -7.55 12.49 -7.15
N ASN A 111 -8.37 13.47 -7.54
CA ASN A 111 -7.88 14.63 -8.29
C ASN A 111 -7.18 15.69 -7.41
N TYR A 112 -7.59 15.80 -6.14
CA TYR A 112 -7.08 16.81 -5.22
C TYR A 112 -6.93 16.27 -3.80
N LEU A 113 -5.78 16.54 -3.19
CA LEU A 113 -5.54 16.26 -1.78
C LEU A 113 -5.47 17.57 -1.00
N SER A 114 -6.31 17.69 0.01
CA SER A 114 -6.34 18.86 0.90
C SER A 114 -5.26 18.73 1.98
N VAL A 115 -4.17 19.49 1.81
CA VAL A 115 -3.04 19.52 2.74
C VAL A 115 -3.23 20.65 3.76
N PRO A 116 -3.26 20.37 5.07
CA PRO A 116 -3.33 21.41 6.08
C PRO A 116 -2.12 22.33 6.00
N VAL A 117 -2.34 23.64 6.14
CA VAL A 117 -1.26 24.64 6.08
C VAL A 117 -0.15 24.38 7.10
N GLY A 118 -0.45 23.73 8.23
CA GLY A 118 0.56 23.38 9.24
C GLY A 118 1.72 22.54 8.71
N TYR A 119 1.49 21.71 7.69
CA TYR A 119 2.53 20.91 7.02
C TYR A 119 3.51 21.74 6.19
N PHE A 120 3.13 22.96 5.82
CA PHE A 120 4.01 23.90 5.14
C PHE A 120 4.94 24.62 6.14
N PHE A 121 4.43 25.02 7.30
CA PHE A 121 5.18 25.92 8.19
C PHE A 121 6.00 25.22 9.29
N THR A 122 5.71 23.95 9.63
CA THR A 122 6.29 23.32 10.83
C THR A 122 6.70 21.86 10.65
N LYS A 123 7.67 21.42 11.46
CA LYS A 123 7.96 19.99 11.68
C LYS A 123 6.90 19.40 12.62
N LYS A 124 5.80 18.94 12.03
CA LYS A 124 4.75 18.06 12.58
C LYS A 124 3.95 18.63 13.80
N PHE A 125 2.62 18.47 13.74
CA PHE A 125 1.67 18.54 14.86
C PHE A 125 1.06 19.89 15.31
N ILE A 126 1.07 20.95 14.50
CA ILE A 126 0.23 22.12 14.82
C ILE A 126 -0.83 22.30 13.73
N PHE A 127 -2.09 21.97 14.08
CA PHE A 127 -3.33 22.13 13.32
C PHE A 127 -3.63 21.09 12.23
N THR A 128 -4.22 19.95 12.62
CA THR A 128 -4.98 19.07 11.71
C THR A 128 -6.32 19.67 11.30
N ASP A 129 -6.88 20.53 12.15
CA ASP A 129 -8.11 21.29 11.91
C ASP A 129 -7.75 22.76 11.65
N GLY A 130 -7.90 23.20 10.41
CA GLY A 130 -7.51 24.54 10.00
C GLY A 130 -7.60 24.74 8.49
N LEU A 131 -7.00 25.84 8.01
CA LEU A 131 -6.94 26.15 6.58
C LEU A 131 -6.24 25.03 5.81
N ARG A 132 -6.81 24.64 4.66
CA ARG A 132 -6.29 23.57 3.80
C ARG A 132 -5.95 24.13 2.43
N VAL A 133 -4.86 23.65 1.87
CA VAL A 133 -4.40 23.96 0.51
C VAL A 133 -4.70 22.73 -0.35
N PRO A 134 -5.55 22.84 -1.39
CA PRO A 134 -5.76 21.75 -2.32
C PRO A 134 -4.53 21.61 -3.22
N ILE A 135 -3.96 20.42 -3.25
CA ILE A 135 -2.86 20.06 -4.13
C ILE A 135 -3.41 19.08 -5.16
N LYS A 136 -3.31 19.42 -6.45
CA LYS A 136 -3.62 18.47 -7.51
C LYS A 136 -2.63 17.32 -7.45
N LEU A 137 -3.11 16.09 -7.58
CA LEU A 137 -2.25 14.93 -7.74
C LEU A 137 -2.71 14.09 -8.93
N ASN A 138 -1.74 13.47 -9.59
CA ASN A 138 -1.97 12.38 -10.53
C ASN A 138 -1.31 11.16 -9.91
N ILE A 139 -1.95 10.02 -10.06
CA ILE A 139 -1.48 8.79 -9.46
C ILE A 139 -1.55 7.69 -10.51
N TYR A 140 -0.50 6.89 -10.59
CA TYR A 140 -0.46 5.69 -11.41
C TYR A 140 0.34 4.61 -10.69
N GLN A 141 0.10 3.35 -11.04
CA GLN A 141 0.78 2.22 -10.41
C GLN A 141 1.17 1.15 -11.41
N ALA A 142 2.16 0.36 -11.00
CA ALA A 142 2.40 -0.97 -11.52
C ALA A 142 2.26 -1.97 -10.37
N PHE A 143 1.62 -3.10 -10.62
CA PHE A 143 1.46 -4.16 -9.62
C PHE A 143 1.86 -5.51 -10.18
N ASP A 144 2.21 -6.40 -9.26
CA ASP A 144 2.43 -7.82 -9.49
C ASP A 144 1.74 -8.60 -8.37
N SER A 145 1.21 -9.77 -8.71
CA SER A 145 0.58 -10.66 -7.73
C SER A 145 1.06 -12.10 -7.91
N GLU A 146 1.28 -12.77 -6.80
CA GLU A 146 1.84 -14.11 -6.76
C GLU A 146 1.16 -14.97 -5.69
N ILE A 147 0.92 -16.24 -6.00
CA ILE A 147 0.50 -17.23 -5.00
C ILE A 147 1.77 -17.83 -4.41
N VAL A 148 1.96 -17.65 -3.11
CA VAL A 148 3.13 -18.13 -2.36
C VAL A 148 2.67 -19.23 -1.42
N THR A 149 3.45 -20.32 -1.34
CA THR A 149 3.25 -21.38 -0.36
C THR A 149 4.38 -21.33 0.66
N ASN A 150 4.01 -21.25 1.94
CA ASN A 150 4.92 -21.32 3.07
C ASN A 150 4.67 -22.61 3.86
N VAL A 151 5.75 -23.22 4.34
CA VAL A 151 5.68 -24.43 5.18
C VAL A 151 6.47 -24.17 6.45
N ALA A 152 5.79 -24.33 7.59
CA ALA A 152 6.37 -24.11 8.91
C ALA A 152 6.14 -25.33 9.81
N ASP A 153 7.08 -25.62 10.71
CA ASP A 153 6.89 -26.64 11.74
C ASP A 153 5.79 -26.22 12.72
N TYR A 154 4.88 -27.13 13.05
CA TYR A 154 3.75 -26.86 13.94
C TYR A 154 3.59 -27.95 15.01
N GLY A 155 4.07 -27.67 16.21
CA GLY A 155 4.03 -28.63 17.33
C GLY A 155 4.96 -29.83 17.11
N ILE A 156 4.56 -31.01 17.60
CA ILE A 156 5.35 -32.24 17.50
C ILE A 156 4.96 -32.99 16.22
N ASN A 157 5.88 -33.06 15.25
CA ASN A 157 5.74 -33.78 13.98
C ASN A 157 4.55 -33.37 13.10
N ASN A 158 4.10 -32.11 13.18
CA ASN A 158 3.15 -31.56 12.20
C ASN A 158 3.79 -30.41 11.45
N GLN A 159 3.27 -30.18 10.25
CA GLN A 159 3.64 -29.06 9.41
C GLN A 159 2.40 -28.23 9.12
N LEU A 160 2.55 -26.92 9.24
CA LEU A 160 1.58 -25.93 8.80
C LEU A 160 1.92 -25.52 7.38
N TYR A 161 0.97 -25.71 6.47
CA TYR A 161 1.04 -25.24 5.11
C TYR A 161 0.14 -24.02 4.96
N GLU A 162 0.71 -22.92 4.49
CA GLU A 162 0.00 -21.67 4.26
C GLU A 162 0.11 -21.31 2.78
N ILE A 163 -1.02 -20.96 2.19
CA ILE A 163 -1.09 -20.44 0.83
C ILE A 163 -1.56 -19.00 0.94
N SER A 164 -0.78 -18.08 0.40
CA SER A 164 -1.04 -16.64 0.45
C SER A 164 -1.00 -16.01 -0.92
N LEU A 165 -1.86 -15.03 -1.16
CA LEU A 165 -1.73 -14.09 -2.26
C LEU A 165 -0.83 -12.95 -1.82
N GLN A 166 0.37 -12.87 -2.39
CA GLN A 166 1.26 -11.75 -2.24
C GLN A 166 0.96 -10.72 -3.33
N ILE A 167 0.72 -9.48 -2.93
CA ILE A 167 0.51 -8.33 -3.82
C ILE A 167 1.66 -7.36 -3.60
N LYS A 168 2.33 -6.97 -4.68
CA LYS A 168 3.37 -5.94 -4.68
C LYS A 168 2.97 -4.82 -5.63
N MET A 169 3.02 -3.58 -5.17
CA MET A 169 2.65 -2.42 -6.00
C MET A 169 3.68 -1.30 -5.85
N ASN A 170 4.06 -0.74 -6.99
CA ASN A 170 4.79 0.51 -7.10
C ASN A 170 3.80 1.60 -7.46
N ILE A 171 3.47 2.45 -6.50
CA ILE A 171 2.51 3.55 -6.65
C ILE A 171 3.31 4.85 -6.81
N TYR A 172 3.09 5.53 -7.93
CA TYR A 172 3.70 6.80 -8.25
C TYR A 172 2.70 7.91 -7.98
N VAL A 173 3.04 8.80 -7.05
CA VAL A 173 2.24 9.95 -6.69
C VAL A 173 2.93 11.20 -7.23
N GLN A 174 2.33 11.80 -8.24
CA GLN A 174 2.81 13.01 -8.88
C GLN A 174 2.01 14.21 -8.37
N ILE A 175 2.72 15.21 -7.84
CA ILE A 175 2.18 16.54 -7.52
C ILE A 175 2.93 17.59 -8.35
N PRO A 176 2.44 18.84 -8.46
CA PRO A 176 3.15 19.87 -9.21
C PRO A 176 4.65 19.93 -8.85
N PHE A 177 5.54 19.76 -9.83
CA PHE A 177 6.99 19.84 -9.66
C PHE A 177 7.63 18.76 -8.74
N GLN A 178 6.90 17.74 -8.29
CA GLN A 178 7.45 16.66 -7.46
C GLN A 178 6.80 15.30 -7.77
N GLU A 179 7.55 14.23 -7.58
CA GLU A 179 7.07 12.86 -7.70
C GLU A 179 7.54 12.04 -6.50
N GLN A 180 6.72 11.07 -6.08
CA GLN A 180 7.02 10.15 -4.99
C GLN A 180 6.69 8.72 -5.38
N LEU A 181 7.60 7.80 -5.07
CA LEU A 181 7.35 6.37 -5.13
C LEU A 181 6.94 5.84 -3.76
N ILE A 182 5.86 5.06 -3.74
CA ILE A 182 5.36 4.31 -2.60
C ILE A 182 5.37 2.84 -2.98
N ASN A 183 6.06 2.03 -2.17
CA ASN A 183 6.05 0.59 -2.31
C ASN A 183 4.99 0.05 -1.35
N TYR A 184 3.97 -0.61 -1.90
CA TYR A 184 2.93 -1.29 -1.15
C TYR A 184 3.14 -2.80 -1.29
N GLU A 185 3.08 -3.49 -0.16
CA GLU A 185 3.17 -4.94 -0.10
C GLU A 185 2.10 -5.46 0.84
N ASP A 186 1.36 -6.46 0.38
CA ASP A 186 0.32 -7.12 1.16
C ASP A 186 0.38 -8.62 0.95
N ASN A 187 0.08 -9.37 2.02
CA ASN A 187 0.11 -10.82 2.03
C ASN A 187 -1.21 -11.33 2.60
N ILE A 188 -2.13 -11.70 1.72
CA ILE A 188 -3.45 -12.20 2.11
C ILE A 188 -3.38 -13.72 2.26
N LEU A 189 -3.62 -14.22 3.47
CA LEU A 189 -3.74 -15.65 3.72
C LEU A 189 -5.03 -16.19 3.07
N LEU A 190 -4.88 -17.12 2.14
CA LEU A 190 -5.98 -17.72 1.38
C LEU A 190 -6.43 -19.07 1.95
N SER A 191 -5.48 -19.89 2.37
CA SER A 191 -5.73 -21.24 2.88
C SER A 191 -4.61 -21.64 3.83
N SER A 192 -4.98 -22.37 4.88
CA SER A 192 -4.05 -22.89 5.88
C SER A 192 -4.48 -24.28 6.32
N VAL A 193 -3.57 -25.24 6.28
CA VAL A 193 -3.84 -26.63 6.65
C VAL A 193 -2.68 -27.18 7.46
N ILE A 194 -3.01 -27.89 8.53
CA ILE A 194 -2.05 -28.65 9.33
C ILE A 194 -2.05 -30.09 8.81
N ILE A 195 -0.87 -30.60 8.50
CA ILE A 195 -0.67 -32.00 8.14
C ILE A 195 0.11 -32.68 9.25
N ASN A 196 -0.50 -33.70 9.85
CA ASN A 196 0.12 -34.55 10.84
C ASN A 196 1.00 -35.59 10.13
N ASN A 197 2.31 -35.55 10.37
CA ASN A 197 3.21 -36.61 9.93
C ASN A 197 3.36 -37.64 11.05
N ASP A 198 3.28 -38.93 10.72
CA ASP A 198 3.61 -39.98 11.68
C ASP A 198 5.08 -39.87 12.10
N ILE A 199 5.34 -40.08 13.40
CA ILE A 199 6.71 -40.19 13.91
C ILE A 199 7.34 -41.43 13.26
N PRO A 200 8.48 -41.32 12.55
CA PRO A 200 9.15 -42.51 12.03
C PRO A 200 9.46 -43.47 13.17
N ASN A 201 8.94 -44.70 13.10
CA ASN A 201 9.38 -45.77 13.99
C ASN A 201 10.84 -46.09 13.61
N TYR A 202 11.79 -45.44 14.27
CA TYR A 202 13.18 -45.86 14.22
C TYR A 202 13.27 -47.24 14.89
N TYR A 203 13.35 -48.29 14.07
CA TYR A 203 13.83 -49.58 14.53
C TYR A 203 15.30 -49.42 14.89
N PHE A 204 15.59 -49.33 16.19
CA PHE A 204 16.94 -49.57 16.68
C PHE A 204 17.27 -51.06 16.49
N TYR A 205 17.86 -51.41 15.35
CA TYR A 205 18.67 -52.62 15.26
C TYR A 205 20.09 -52.27 15.72
N ALA A 206 20.36 -52.47 17.00
CA ALA A 206 21.72 -52.63 17.49
C ALA A 206 21.95 -54.14 17.68
N SER A 207 22.73 -54.68 16.75
CA SER A 207 23.35 -56.01 16.74
C SER A 207 24.37 -56.19 17.86
#